data_AF-A0A166C5M5-F1
#
_entry.id   AF-A0A166C5M5-F1
#
_cell.length_a   1.000
_cell.length_b   1.000
_cell.length_c   1.000
_cell.angle_alpha   90.00
_cell.angle_beta   90.00
_cell.angle_gamma   90.00
#
_symmetry.space_group_name_H-M   'P 1'
#
loop_
_entity.id
_entity.type
_entity.pdbx_description
1 polymer ?
#
loop_
_entity_poly.entity_id
_entity_poly.type
_entity_poly.pdbx_seq_one_letter_code
_entity_poly.pdbx_strand_id
1 'polypeptide(L)'
;MSMDKFDIKYLSNKTGGDISLNRILNQYVPKTELSKFILEKALKGTVIYKFGDDVYSKNRIAILSGVHGNELAPQIASLHIMEKLNSLDSSKIDGIIYIIPFVSPYSSMRNSRYFDGRDLNRMASISGNISNDLVQYFKNIKVDAVGDFHSTAPNANPGVEAVFSTKKPSKLSYEIASHISENVGSKLIAYENAGNVFNGALEDELNLNGIPAVTCEVLSQNGHLNNKSLKQSLLQMNSYLDYFNMIL
;
A
#
# COMPACT_ATOMS: atom_id res chain seq x y z
N MET A 1 -6.61 24.89 -3.20
CA MET A 1 -7.03 23.56 -2.74
C MET A 1 -6.89 23.54 -1.23
N SER A 2 -7.94 23.22 -0.48
CA SER A 2 -7.86 23.14 1.00
C SER A 2 -7.18 21.82 1.38
N MET A 3 -6.22 21.89 2.30
CA MET A 3 -5.57 20.71 2.90
C MET A 3 -6.38 20.10 4.05
N ASP A 4 -7.60 20.60 4.28
CA ASP A 4 -8.47 20.19 5.39
C ASP A 4 -9.28 18.92 5.04
N LYS A 5 -9.01 18.30 3.89
CA LYS A 5 -9.76 17.13 3.38
C LYS A 5 -9.24 15.77 3.87
N PHE A 6 -8.10 15.74 4.55
CA PHE A 6 -7.54 14.50 5.09
C PHE A 6 -6.69 14.79 6.34
N ASP A 7 -6.69 13.85 7.27
CA ASP A 7 -5.81 13.91 8.44
C ASP A 7 -4.46 13.26 8.14
N ILE A 8 -3.40 13.71 8.81
CA ILE A 8 -2.07 13.11 8.71
C ILE A 8 -1.56 12.61 10.06
N LYS A 9 -0.85 11.47 10.03
CA LYS A 9 -0.13 10.93 11.18
C LYS A 9 1.25 10.45 10.76
N TYR A 10 2.28 10.85 11.50
CA TYR A 10 3.60 10.23 11.38
C TYR A 10 3.61 8.91 12.15
N LEU A 11 3.93 7.82 11.45
CA LEU A 11 4.13 6.52 12.09
C LEU A 11 5.58 6.37 12.59
N SER A 12 6.54 6.84 11.79
CA SER A 12 7.96 6.85 12.14
C SER A 12 8.63 8.06 11.54
N ASN A 13 9.59 8.63 12.27
CA ASN A 13 10.46 9.70 11.80
C ASN A 13 11.83 9.22 11.30
N LYS A 14 12.09 7.91 11.35
CA LYS A 14 13.40 7.31 11.03
C LYS A 14 13.55 6.96 9.55
N THR A 15 12.44 6.83 8.84
CA THR A 15 12.38 6.35 7.45
C THR A 15 12.38 7.49 6.42
N GLY A 16 12.61 8.73 6.85
CA GLY A 16 12.49 9.92 6.01
C GLY A 16 13.41 9.91 4.80
N GLY A 17 12.92 10.44 3.68
CA GLY A 17 13.66 10.48 2.42
C GLY A 17 13.09 11.49 1.44
N ASP A 18 13.98 12.08 0.64
CA ASP A 18 13.60 12.99 -0.44
C ASP A 18 13.28 12.20 -1.72
N ILE A 19 12.00 11.91 -1.89
CA ILE A 19 11.47 11.18 -3.05
C ILE A 19 11.86 11.83 -4.38
N SER A 20 12.08 13.15 -4.43
CA SER A 20 12.44 13.85 -5.65
C SER A 20 13.81 13.43 -6.20
N LEU A 21 14.68 12.86 -5.35
CA LEU A 21 15.99 12.32 -5.75
C LEU A 21 15.89 10.96 -6.45
N ASN A 22 14.77 10.24 -6.33
CA ASN A 22 14.49 9.10 -7.21
C ASN A 22 14.05 9.62 -8.58
N ARG A 23 15.01 9.76 -9.49
CA ARG A 23 14.79 10.32 -10.84
C ARG A 23 13.70 9.62 -11.63
N ILE A 24 13.54 8.30 -11.48
CA ILE A 24 12.56 7.52 -12.22
C ILE A 24 11.17 7.81 -11.64
N LEU A 25 11.01 7.68 -10.33
CA LEU A 25 9.73 7.92 -9.67
C LEU A 25 9.27 9.38 -9.84
N ASN A 26 10.17 10.36 -9.71
CA ASN A 26 9.85 11.79 -9.81
C ASN A 26 9.30 12.21 -11.20
N GLN A 27 9.62 11.47 -12.27
CA GLN A 27 9.04 11.72 -13.61
C GLN A 27 7.53 11.48 -13.65
N TYR A 28 7.02 10.59 -12.79
CA TYR A 28 5.63 10.17 -12.79
C TYR A 28 4.81 10.76 -11.63
N VAL A 29 5.43 11.44 -10.68
CA VAL A 29 4.72 12.13 -9.59
C VAL A 29 3.77 13.19 -10.18
N PRO A 30 2.46 13.17 -9.83
CA PRO A 30 1.53 14.20 -10.25
C PRO A 30 2.03 15.60 -9.86
N LYS A 31 1.92 16.58 -10.76
CA LYS A 31 2.43 17.94 -10.53
C LYS A 31 1.35 18.82 -9.89
N THR A 32 0.88 18.41 -8.72
CA THR A 32 -0.19 19.06 -7.94
C THR A 32 0.34 19.56 -6.59
N GLU A 33 -0.40 20.45 -5.93
CA GLU A 33 -0.06 20.89 -4.57
C GLU A 33 -0.16 19.76 -3.54
N LEU A 34 -1.10 18.83 -3.73
CA LEU A 34 -1.22 17.66 -2.86
C LEU A 34 0.01 16.77 -2.96
N SER A 35 0.45 16.44 -4.17
CA SER A 35 1.64 15.63 -4.37
C SER A 35 2.89 16.31 -3.80
N LYS A 36 3.07 17.63 -4.01
CA LYS A 36 4.17 18.38 -3.37
C LYS A 36 4.14 18.25 -1.85
N PHE A 37 2.98 18.46 -1.23
CA PHE A 37 2.82 18.30 0.21
C PHE A 37 3.16 16.90 0.69
N ILE A 38 2.69 15.86 0.00
CA ILE A 38 3.00 14.46 0.34
C ILE A 38 4.52 14.23 0.32
N LEU A 39 5.21 14.74 -0.71
CA LEU A 39 6.67 14.64 -0.80
C LEU A 39 7.37 15.38 0.35
N GLU A 40 6.91 16.58 0.71
CA GLU A 40 7.45 17.34 1.85
C GLU A 40 7.28 16.60 3.18
N LYS A 41 6.17 15.90 3.39
CA LYS A 41 5.97 15.09 4.60
C LYS A 41 6.84 13.83 4.57
N ALA A 42 7.05 13.21 3.41
CA ALA A 42 7.90 12.04 3.24
C ALA A 42 9.38 12.30 3.62
N LEU A 43 9.84 13.55 3.54
CA LEU A 43 11.17 13.97 4.05
C LEU A 43 11.36 13.62 5.53
N LYS A 44 10.26 13.65 6.30
CA LYS A 44 10.29 13.50 7.76
C LYS A 44 10.01 12.07 8.21
N GLY A 45 9.56 11.17 7.34
CA GLY A 45 9.33 9.76 7.66
C GLY A 45 8.07 9.16 7.05
N THR A 46 7.66 8.00 7.56
CA THR A 46 6.47 7.27 7.11
C THR A 46 5.21 7.99 7.59
N VAL A 47 4.36 8.38 6.65
CA VAL A 47 3.15 9.18 6.91
C VAL A 47 1.91 8.44 6.47
N ILE A 48 0.91 8.43 7.34
CA ILE A 48 -0.42 7.89 7.11
C ILE A 48 -1.34 9.05 6.80
N TYR A 49 -2.03 8.97 5.67
CA TYR A 49 -3.04 9.92 5.24
C TYR A 49 -4.42 9.28 5.39
N LYS A 50 -5.33 9.93 6.12
CA LYS A 50 -6.68 9.42 6.39
C LYS A 50 -7.70 10.25 5.59
N PHE A 51 -8.40 9.59 4.68
CA PHE A 51 -9.53 10.16 3.94
C PHE A 51 -10.86 9.62 4.48
N GLY A 52 -11.91 10.45 4.42
CA GLY A 52 -13.24 10.13 4.93
C GLY A 52 -13.41 10.42 6.42
N ASP A 53 -14.62 10.21 6.94
CA ASP A 53 -14.97 10.46 8.34
C ASP A 53 -15.57 9.25 9.05
N ASP A 54 -15.67 9.42 10.37
CA ASP A 54 -16.03 8.41 11.36
C ASP A 54 -17.54 8.36 11.63
N VAL A 55 -18.31 9.32 11.09
CA VAL A 55 -19.67 9.63 11.56
C VAL A 55 -20.65 8.55 11.12
N TYR A 56 -20.38 7.87 9.99
CA TYR A 56 -21.25 6.82 9.44
C TYR A 56 -20.49 5.59 8.88
N SER A 57 -19.20 5.43 9.18
CA SER A 57 -18.30 4.51 8.46
C SER A 57 -18.70 3.03 8.61
N LYS A 58 -18.90 2.34 7.47
CA LYS A 58 -19.05 0.88 7.43
C LYS A 58 -17.71 0.14 7.45
N ASN A 59 -16.70 0.67 6.76
CA ASN A 59 -15.39 0.04 6.59
C ASN A 59 -14.25 1.04 6.87
N ARG A 60 -13.16 0.52 7.42
CA ARG A 60 -11.87 1.19 7.63
C ARG A 60 -10.80 0.35 6.94
N ILE A 61 -10.28 0.81 5.82
CA ILE A 61 -9.31 0.02 5.04
C ILE A 61 -8.00 0.78 4.85
N ALA A 62 -6.92 0.05 4.56
CA ALA A 62 -5.63 0.65 4.28
C ALA A 62 -5.06 0.23 2.92
N ILE A 63 -4.40 1.17 2.24
CA ILE A 63 -3.62 0.98 1.02
C ILE A 63 -2.17 1.34 1.32
N LEU A 64 -1.28 0.38 1.13
CA LEU A 64 0.15 0.51 1.37
C LEU A 64 0.94 0.34 0.08
N SER A 65 2.00 1.12 -0.08
CA SER A 65 3.00 0.90 -1.11
C SER A 65 4.38 1.38 -0.65
N GLY A 66 5.43 0.91 -1.32
CA GLY A 66 6.81 1.28 -0.99
C GLY A 66 7.34 0.63 0.28
N VAL A 67 6.84 -0.57 0.64
CA VAL A 67 7.53 -1.46 1.59
C VAL A 67 8.92 -1.80 1.04
N HIS A 68 8.99 -2.16 -0.24
CA HIS A 68 10.23 -2.12 -1.03
C HIS A 68 10.27 -0.83 -1.84
N GLY A 69 11.28 -0.01 -1.59
CA GLY A 69 11.41 1.29 -2.23
C GLY A 69 11.70 1.25 -3.73
N ASN A 70 12.19 0.12 -4.25
CA ASN A 70 12.46 -0.08 -5.67
C ASN A 70 11.24 -0.58 -6.48
N GLU A 71 10.08 -0.75 -5.86
CA GLU A 71 8.86 -1.18 -6.54
C GLU A 71 7.96 0.05 -6.78
N LEU A 72 8.24 0.74 -7.89
CA LEU A 72 7.87 2.14 -8.06
C LEU A 72 6.41 2.37 -8.50
N ALA A 73 5.83 1.46 -9.28
CA ALA A 73 4.52 1.67 -9.89
C ALA A 73 3.38 1.81 -8.86
N PRO A 74 3.28 0.97 -7.81
CA PRO A 74 2.29 1.12 -6.75
C PRO A 74 2.41 2.44 -6.00
N GLN A 75 3.63 2.95 -5.77
CA GLN A 75 3.85 4.20 -5.04
C GLN A 75 3.22 5.38 -5.80
N ILE A 76 3.43 5.44 -7.12
CA ILE A 76 2.79 6.44 -7.98
C ILE A 76 1.28 6.22 -8.08
N ALA A 77 0.82 4.96 -8.18
CA ALA A 77 -0.61 4.66 -8.19
C ALA A 77 -1.30 5.16 -6.91
N SER A 78 -0.68 4.99 -5.74
CA SER A 78 -1.19 5.53 -4.48
C SER A 78 -1.34 7.05 -4.51
N LEU A 79 -0.37 7.79 -5.08
CA LEU A 79 -0.51 9.23 -5.24
C LEU A 79 -1.72 9.59 -6.12
N HIS A 80 -1.92 8.90 -7.24
CA HIS A 80 -3.09 9.12 -8.11
C HIS A 80 -4.42 8.78 -7.41
N ILE A 81 -4.47 7.74 -6.58
CA ILE A 81 -5.64 7.45 -5.74
C ILE A 81 -5.88 8.60 -4.76
N MET A 82 -4.83 9.14 -4.12
CA MET A 82 -4.95 10.29 -3.23
C MET A 82 -5.45 11.55 -3.95
N GLU A 83 -4.98 11.82 -5.17
CA GLU A 83 -5.51 12.92 -6.01
C GLU A 83 -7.00 12.73 -6.30
N LYS A 84 -7.41 11.51 -6.67
CA LYS A 84 -8.82 11.15 -6.90
C LYS A 84 -9.65 11.44 -5.65
N LEU A 85 -9.25 10.90 -4.49
CA LEU A 85 -9.98 11.08 -3.23
C LEU A 85 -10.05 12.55 -2.81
N ASN A 86 -8.96 13.31 -2.95
CA ASN A 86 -8.94 14.73 -2.61
C ASN A 86 -9.84 15.58 -3.53
N SER A 87 -10.05 15.14 -4.78
CA SER A 87 -10.96 15.81 -5.72
C SER A 87 -12.44 15.57 -5.43
N LEU A 88 -12.78 14.50 -4.69
CA LEU A 88 -14.15 14.16 -4.35
C LEU A 88 -14.71 15.08 -3.25
N ASP A 89 -16.03 15.18 -3.20
CA ASP A 89 -16.76 15.63 -2.02
C ASP A 89 -16.63 14.56 -0.92
N SER A 90 -16.49 14.95 0.35
CA SER A 90 -16.34 13.99 1.45
C SER A 90 -17.53 13.04 1.58
N SER A 91 -18.74 13.48 1.18
CA SER A 91 -19.93 12.64 1.11
C SER A 91 -19.86 11.49 0.09
N LYS A 92 -18.83 11.47 -0.78
CA LYS A 92 -18.59 10.41 -1.76
C LYS A 92 -17.66 9.30 -1.26
N ILE A 93 -17.18 9.39 -0.03
CA ILE A 93 -16.33 8.37 0.59
C ILE A 93 -17.14 7.64 1.66
N ASP A 94 -17.52 6.38 1.42
CA ASP A 94 -18.33 5.56 2.35
C ASP A 94 -17.43 4.79 3.33
N GLY A 95 -16.75 5.54 4.21
CA GLY A 95 -15.91 5.00 5.27
C GLY A 95 -14.57 5.71 5.41
N ILE A 96 -13.56 5.00 5.94
CA ILE A 96 -12.23 5.56 6.16
C ILE A 96 -11.21 4.82 5.29
N ILE A 97 -10.42 5.58 4.53
CA ILE A 97 -9.31 5.04 3.72
C ILE A 97 -8.00 5.61 4.26
N TYR A 98 -7.15 4.73 4.80
CA TYR A 98 -5.77 5.07 5.17
C TYR A 98 -4.85 4.78 3.99
N ILE A 99 -4.03 5.74 3.59
CA ILE A 99 -3.07 5.57 2.49
C ILE A 99 -1.67 5.88 2.98
N ILE A 100 -0.73 5.00 2.65
CA ILE A 100 0.71 5.19 2.88
C ILE A 100 1.42 4.96 1.53
N PRO A 101 1.66 6.02 0.74
CA PRO A 101 2.27 5.87 -0.60
C PRO A 101 3.75 5.50 -0.54
N PHE A 102 4.39 5.72 0.61
CA PHE A 102 5.81 5.46 0.85
C PHE A 102 5.97 4.90 2.26
N VAL A 103 5.92 3.58 2.43
CA VAL A 103 6.20 2.95 3.73
C VAL A 103 7.63 3.23 4.17
N SER A 104 8.61 3.16 3.26
CA SER A 104 9.99 3.61 3.51
C SER A 104 10.41 4.70 2.51
N PRO A 105 10.14 5.99 2.81
CA PRO A 105 10.57 7.09 1.95
C PRO A 105 12.06 7.09 1.62
N TYR A 106 12.92 6.72 2.57
CA TYR A 106 14.36 6.58 2.35
C TYR A 106 14.68 5.51 1.30
N SER A 107 14.06 4.34 1.40
CA SER A 107 14.25 3.26 0.42
C SER A 107 13.72 3.67 -0.95
N SER A 108 12.57 4.35 -1.00
CA SER A 108 11.98 4.88 -2.23
C SER A 108 12.90 5.90 -2.90
N MET A 109 13.42 6.86 -2.13
CA MET A 109 14.44 7.83 -2.58
C MET A 109 15.65 7.13 -3.20
N ARG A 110 16.14 6.06 -2.56
CA ARG A 110 17.34 5.31 -2.98
C ARG A 110 17.08 4.29 -4.08
N ASN A 111 15.83 4.10 -4.49
CA ASN A 111 15.43 3.02 -5.39
C ASN A 111 15.93 1.65 -4.88
N SER A 112 15.75 1.40 -3.58
CA SER A 112 16.29 0.25 -2.86
C SER A 112 15.18 -0.65 -2.33
N ARG A 113 15.39 -1.97 -2.41
CA ARG A 113 14.52 -2.95 -1.75
C ARG A 113 14.60 -2.84 -0.22
N TYR A 114 15.79 -2.52 0.29
CA TYR A 114 16.12 -2.60 1.72
C TYR A 114 16.04 -1.23 2.40
N PHE A 115 15.71 -1.25 3.69
CA PHE A 115 15.89 -0.14 4.62
C PHE A 115 16.86 -0.59 5.72
N ASP A 116 17.94 0.17 5.94
CA ASP A 116 18.98 -0.16 6.93
C ASP A 116 19.50 -1.62 6.84
N GLY A 117 19.73 -2.08 5.60
CA GLY A 117 20.20 -3.45 5.32
C GLY A 117 19.16 -4.55 5.52
N ARG A 118 17.90 -4.22 5.83
CA ARG A 118 16.82 -5.18 6.10
C ARG A 118 15.72 -5.13 5.05
N ASP A 119 15.17 -6.30 4.73
CA ASP A 119 13.97 -6.42 3.91
C ASP A 119 12.76 -6.16 4.81
N LEU A 120 12.08 -5.03 4.62
CA LEU A 120 10.94 -4.66 5.46
C LEU A 120 9.81 -5.68 5.40
N ASN A 121 9.68 -6.43 4.29
CA ASN A 121 8.70 -7.50 4.15
C ASN A 121 9.19 -8.85 4.72
N ARG A 122 10.19 -8.83 5.60
CA ARG A 122 10.62 -9.95 6.46
C ARG A 122 10.68 -9.57 7.94
N MET A 123 10.26 -8.34 8.28
CA MET A 123 10.46 -7.75 9.60
C MET A 123 9.14 -7.44 10.32
N ALA A 124 7.98 -7.80 9.76
CA ALA A 124 6.69 -7.45 10.35
C ALA A 124 6.39 -8.16 11.67
N SER A 125 7.03 -9.31 11.94
CA SER A 125 6.96 -10.04 13.21
C SER A 125 7.91 -9.50 14.29
N ILE A 126 8.81 -8.58 13.95
CA ILE A 126 9.90 -8.13 14.83
C ILE A 126 9.62 -6.70 15.30
N SER A 127 9.40 -6.55 16.61
CA SER A 127 9.14 -5.25 17.23
C SER A 127 10.24 -4.21 16.97
N GLY A 128 9.84 -2.94 16.88
CA GLY A 128 10.74 -1.81 16.65
C GLY A 128 11.14 -1.61 15.18
N ASN A 129 10.57 -2.37 14.25
CA ASN A 129 10.68 -2.14 12.80
C ASN A 129 9.38 -1.56 12.25
N ILE A 130 9.49 -0.73 11.20
CA ILE A 130 8.33 0.00 10.64
C ILE A 130 7.18 -0.92 10.20
N SER A 131 7.49 -2.11 9.67
CA SER A 131 6.45 -3.08 9.28
C SER A 131 5.68 -3.63 10.48
N ASN A 132 6.34 -3.86 11.62
CA ASN A 132 5.64 -4.25 12.85
C ASN A 132 4.84 -3.08 13.43
N ASP A 133 5.38 -1.86 13.37
CA ASP A 133 4.68 -0.65 13.80
C ASP A 133 3.38 -0.44 13.00
N LEU A 134 3.37 -0.78 11.71
CA LEU A 134 2.17 -0.79 10.86
C LEU A 134 1.14 -1.81 11.36
N VAL A 135 1.55 -3.05 11.63
CA VAL A 135 0.66 -4.10 12.18
C VAL A 135 0.02 -3.62 13.48
N GLN A 136 0.83 -3.10 14.42
CA GLN A 136 0.31 -2.61 15.70
C GLN A 136 -0.59 -1.40 15.53
N TYR A 137 -0.23 -0.46 14.65
CA TYR A 137 -1.06 0.71 14.38
C TYR A 137 -2.43 0.31 13.83
N PHE A 138 -2.48 -0.52 12.77
CA PHE A 138 -3.74 -0.94 12.15
C PHE A 138 -4.62 -1.77 13.08
N LYS A 139 -4.01 -2.60 13.93
CA LYS A 139 -4.72 -3.30 15.01
C LYS A 139 -5.36 -2.32 16.00
N ASN A 140 -4.61 -1.31 16.43
CA ASN A 140 -5.07 -0.33 17.42
C ASN A 140 -6.21 0.54 16.90
N ILE A 141 -6.15 0.96 15.63
CA ILE A 141 -7.21 1.76 15.01
C ILE A 141 -8.35 0.91 14.40
N LYS A 142 -8.24 -0.42 14.49
CA LYS A 142 -9.22 -1.41 14.03
C LYS A 142 -9.52 -1.24 12.54
N VAL A 143 -8.48 -1.35 11.71
CA VAL A 143 -8.63 -1.48 10.26
C VAL A 143 -9.23 -2.86 9.93
N ASP A 144 -10.23 -2.87 9.06
CA ASP A 144 -10.98 -4.05 8.63
C ASP A 144 -10.24 -4.85 7.55
N ALA A 145 -9.42 -4.19 6.72
CA ALA A 145 -8.56 -4.86 5.77
C ALA A 145 -7.38 -3.99 5.29
N VAL A 146 -6.34 -4.64 4.78
CA VAL A 146 -5.16 -3.98 4.20
C VAL A 146 -4.83 -4.52 2.80
N GLY A 147 -4.66 -3.63 1.83
CA GLY A 147 -4.02 -3.94 0.55
C GLY A 147 -2.56 -3.49 0.57
N ASP A 148 -1.64 -4.44 0.44
CA ASP A 148 -0.20 -4.20 0.34
C ASP A 148 0.25 -4.34 -1.12
N PHE A 149 0.59 -3.22 -1.78
CA PHE A 149 0.79 -3.18 -3.23
C PHE A 149 2.28 -3.05 -3.59
N HIS A 150 2.74 -4.02 -4.36
CA HIS A 150 4.13 -4.31 -4.72
C HIS A 150 4.32 -4.40 -6.24
N SER A 151 5.56 -4.61 -6.67
CA SER A 151 5.88 -4.97 -8.05
C SER A 151 6.83 -6.16 -8.09
N THR A 152 6.60 -7.06 -9.04
CA THR A 152 7.44 -8.21 -9.29
C THR A 152 8.21 -8.04 -10.59
N ALA A 153 9.52 -8.31 -10.55
CA ALA A 153 10.34 -8.34 -11.76
C ALA A 153 10.01 -9.57 -12.64
N PRO A 154 10.15 -9.48 -13.97
CA PRO A 154 10.11 -10.66 -14.84
C PRO A 154 11.11 -11.71 -14.36
N ASN A 155 10.71 -12.99 -14.37
CA ASN A 155 11.49 -14.13 -13.88
C ASN A 155 11.78 -14.14 -12.35
N ALA A 156 11.21 -13.22 -11.58
CA ALA A 156 11.15 -13.34 -10.13
C ALA A 156 10.00 -14.25 -9.69
N ASN A 157 9.81 -14.42 -8.38
CA ASN A 157 8.62 -15.06 -7.82
C ASN A 157 7.67 -13.96 -7.32
N PRO A 158 6.49 -13.76 -7.95
CA PRO A 158 5.85 -14.63 -8.95
C PRO A 158 6.25 -14.36 -10.42
N GLY A 159 6.83 -13.20 -10.72
CA GLY A 159 7.23 -12.84 -12.09
C GLY A 159 6.07 -12.62 -13.06
N VAL A 160 4.85 -12.47 -12.53
CA VAL A 160 3.60 -12.23 -13.26
C VAL A 160 2.68 -11.33 -12.42
N GLU A 161 1.72 -10.68 -13.08
CA GLU A 161 0.60 -9.99 -12.40
C GLU A 161 -0.13 -10.97 -11.49
N ALA A 162 -0.15 -10.70 -10.18
CA ALA A 162 -0.71 -11.63 -9.21
C ALA A 162 -1.30 -10.94 -7.99
N VAL A 163 -2.22 -11.64 -7.32
CA VAL A 163 -2.75 -11.25 -6.01
C VAL A 163 -2.57 -12.42 -5.06
N PHE A 164 -1.84 -12.17 -4.00
CA PHE A 164 -1.48 -13.12 -2.95
C PHE A 164 -2.44 -12.96 -1.78
N SER A 165 -2.78 -14.10 -1.18
CA SER A 165 -3.54 -14.16 0.07
C SER A 165 -3.26 -15.44 0.82
N THR A 166 -3.67 -15.45 2.08
CA THR A 166 -3.78 -16.65 2.90
C THR A 166 -5.24 -16.90 3.29
N LYS A 167 -5.63 -18.17 3.43
CA LYS A 167 -7.01 -18.55 3.80
C LYS A 167 -7.25 -18.61 5.31
N LYS A 168 -6.19 -18.86 6.08
CA LYS A 168 -6.23 -18.92 7.55
C LYS A 168 -5.22 -17.95 8.14
N PRO A 169 -5.60 -17.21 9.20
CA PRO A 169 -6.84 -17.35 9.97
C PRO A 169 -8.08 -16.68 9.33
N SER A 170 -7.91 -15.84 8.30
CA SER A 170 -9.00 -15.06 7.71
C SER A 170 -9.32 -15.50 6.28
N LYS A 171 -10.51 -16.07 6.07
CA LYS A 171 -11.01 -16.39 4.72
C LYS A 171 -11.27 -15.12 3.89
N LEU A 172 -11.53 -14.00 4.55
CA LEU A 172 -11.82 -12.72 3.89
C LEU A 172 -10.64 -12.24 3.03
N SER A 173 -9.40 -12.51 3.44
CA SER A 173 -8.19 -12.23 2.64
C SER A 173 -8.23 -12.92 1.28
N TYR A 174 -8.67 -14.18 1.24
CA TYR A 174 -8.87 -14.91 -0.01
C TYR A 174 -10.00 -14.34 -0.86
N GLU A 175 -11.12 -13.92 -0.23
CA GLU A 175 -12.27 -13.36 -0.94
C GLU A 175 -11.93 -12.00 -1.59
N ILE A 176 -11.20 -11.14 -0.88
CA ILE A 176 -10.64 -9.90 -1.43
C ILE A 176 -9.72 -10.21 -2.61
N ALA A 177 -8.78 -11.15 -2.43
CA ALA A 177 -7.82 -11.48 -3.48
C ALA A 177 -8.47 -12.08 -4.72
N SER A 178 -9.50 -12.93 -4.56
CA SER A 178 -10.27 -13.50 -5.67
C SER A 178 -10.97 -12.40 -6.45
N HIS A 179 -11.66 -11.48 -5.76
CA HIS A 179 -12.33 -10.36 -6.40
C HIS A 179 -11.37 -9.48 -7.21
N ILE A 180 -10.22 -9.09 -6.65
CA ILE A 180 -9.23 -8.29 -7.38
C ILE A 180 -8.68 -9.07 -8.57
N SER A 181 -8.32 -10.34 -8.37
CA SER A 181 -7.77 -11.22 -9.41
C SER A 181 -8.72 -11.34 -10.61
N GLU A 182 -10.01 -11.59 -10.36
CA GLU A 182 -11.05 -11.71 -11.38
C GLU A 182 -11.29 -10.40 -12.12
N ASN A 183 -11.40 -9.29 -11.40
CA ASN A 183 -11.70 -7.98 -11.98
C ASN A 183 -10.59 -7.41 -12.85
N VAL A 184 -9.32 -7.69 -12.51
CA VAL A 184 -8.16 -7.06 -13.17
C VAL A 184 -7.31 -8.04 -13.97
N GLY A 185 -7.75 -9.31 -14.07
CA GLY A 185 -7.06 -10.36 -14.82
C GLY A 185 -5.69 -10.73 -14.26
N SER A 186 -5.48 -10.56 -12.95
CA SER A 186 -4.25 -10.98 -12.26
C SER A 186 -4.37 -12.43 -11.82
N LYS A 187 -3.25 -13.15 -11.67
CA LYS A 187 -3.26 -14.53 -11.16
C LYS A 187 -3.55 -14.55 -9.65
N LEU A 188 -4.53 -15.33 -9.21
CA LEU A 188 -4.72 -15.61 -7.78
C LEU A 188 -3.67 -16.61 -7.28
N ILE A 189 -2.93 -16.24 -6.23
CA ILE A 189 -1.97 -17.10 -5.54
C ILE A 189 -2.37 -17.18 -4.06
N ALA A 190 -3.12 -18.22 -3.70
CA ALA A 190 -3.64 -18.38 -2.35
C ALA A 190 -2.90 -19.50 -1.61
N TYR A 191 -2.38 -19.20 -0.41
CA TYR A 191 -1.81 -20.17 0.51
C TYR A 191 -2.79 -20.55 1.61
N GLU A 192 -2.61 -21.73 2.21
CA GLU A 192 -3.56 -22.23 3.20
C GLU A 192 -3.45 -21.49 4.54
N ASN A 193 -2.24 -21.24 5.04
CA ASN A 193 -2.01 -20.60 6.34
C ASN A 193 -1.02 -19.44 6.22
N ALA A 194 -1.35 -18.32 6.89
CA ALA A 194 -0.47 -17.18 7.04
C ALA A 194 0.83 -17.55 7.77
N GLY A 195 1.95 -17.01 7.30
CA GLY A 195 3.29 -17.15 7.87
C GLY A 195 4.02 -18.45 7.47
N ASN A 196 3.36 -19.36 6.75
CA ASN A 196 3.99 -20.63 6.35
C ASN A 196 5.03 -20.46 5.24
N VAL A 197 4.72 -19.64 4.22
CA VAL A 197 5.59 -19.46 3.04
C VAL A 197 6.44 -18.20 3.18
N PHE A 198 5.86 -17.12 3.72
CA PHE A 198 6.51 -15.81 3.81
C PHE A 198 6.54 -15.28 5.25
N ASN A 199 7.10 -16.07 6.17
CA ASN A 199 7.27 -15.66 7.57
C ASN A 199 7.85 -14.23 7.70
N GLY A 200 7.17 -13.38 8.49
CA GLY A 200 7.53 -11.99 8.70
C GLY A 200 7.12 -11.04 7.57
N ALA A 201 6.41 -11.50 6.54
CA ALA A 201 5.77 -10.65 5.55
C ALA A 201 4.60 -9.87 6.16
N LEU A 202 4.40 -8.65 5.67
CA LEU A 202 3.41 -7.74 6.22
C LEU A 202 1.99 -8.29 6.11
N GLU A 203 1.62 -8.84 4.96
CA GLU A 203 0.32 -9.49 4.75
C GLU A 203 0.08 -10.66 5.72
N ASP A 204 1.06 -11.55 5.86
CA ASP A 204 1.01 -12.69 6.78
C ASP A 204 0.82 -12.23 8.24
N GLU A 205 1.60 -11.26 8.70
CA GLU A 205 1.55 -10.78 10.08
C GLU A 205 0.28 -9.97 10.41
N LEU A 206 -0.27 -9.25 9.43
CA LEU A 206 -1.59 -8.62 9.55
C LEU A 206 -2.67 -9.69 9.71
N ASN A 207 -2.66 -10.71 8.84
CA ASN A 207 -3.59 -11.84 8.91
C ASN A 207 -3.52 -12.55 10.25
N LEU A 208 -2.32 -12.88 10.73
CA LEU A 208 -2.11 -13.51 12.05
C LEU A 208 -2.62 -12.64 13.22
N ASN A 209 -2.70 -11.33 13.04
CA ASN A 209 -3.28 -10.39 14.01
C ASN A 209 -4.78 -10.14 13.81
N GLY A 210 -5.44 -10.93 12.97
CA GLY A 210 -6.89 -10.85 12.73
C GLY A 210 -7.30 -9.74 11.77
N ILE A 211 -6.35 -9.18 11.02
CA ILE A 211 -6.62 -8.14 10.02
C ILE A 211 -6.49 -8.79 8.63
N PRO A 212 -7.59 -8.98 7.89
CA PRO A 212 -7.55 -9.44 6.52
C PRO A 212 -6.59 -8.60 5.67
N ALA A 213 -5.72 -9.27 4.92
CA ALA A 213 -4.73 -8.59 4.09
C ALA A 213 -4.45 -9.35 2.80
N VAL A 214 -4.09 -8.60 1.76
CA VAL A 214 -3.68 -9.13 0.45
C VAL A 214 -2.39 -8.45 0.00
N THR A 215 -1.54 -9.20 -0.70
CA THR A 215 -0.38 -8.63 -1.41
C THR A 215 -0.66 -8.61 -2.90
N CYS A 216 -0.67 -7.43 -3.51
CA CYS A 216 -0.90 -7.23 -4.93
C CYS A 216 0.44 -7.01 -5.63
N GLU A 217 0.75 -7.82 -6.64
CA GLU A 217 1.99 -7.76 -7.40
C GLU A 217 1.71 -7.33 -8.84
N VAL A 218 2.38 -6.26 -9.29
CA VAL A 218 2.37 -5.88 -10.71
C VAL A 218 3.67 -6.19 -11.43
N LEU A 219 3.61 -6.58 -12.70
CA LEU A 219 4.81 -6.91 -13.46
C LEU A 219 5.59 -5.65 -13.84
N SER A 220 6.70 -5.41 -13.14
CA SER A 220 7.65 -4.34 -13.45
C SER A 220 9.05 -4.72 -12.99
N GLN A 221 10.06 -4.44 -13.83
CA GLN A 221 11.44 -4.60 -13.40
C GLN A 221 11.73 -3.72 -12.18
N ASN A 222 12.44 -4.28 -11.20
CA ASN A 222 12.86 -3.54 -10.02
C ASN A 222 13.56 -2.24 -10.40
N GLY A 223 13.14 -1.19 -9.73
CA GLY A 223 13.61 0.17 -9.91
C GLY A 223 13.23 0.82 -11.24
N HIS A 224 12.30 0.24 -11.98
CA HIS A 224 11.74 0.80 -13.19
C HIS A 224 10.23 1.01 -13.04
N LEU A 225 9.71 1.93 -13.83
CA LEU A 225 8.29 2.25 -13.91
C LEU A 225 7.93 2.47 -15.37
N ASN A 226 6.81 1.91 -15.80
CA ASN A 226 6.21 2.23 -17.11
C ASN A 226 4.68 2.38 -16.99
N ASN A 227 4.06 2.98 -18.01
CA ASN A 227 2.62 3.24 -18.01
C ASN A 227 1.76 1.98 -17.86
N LYS A 228 2.23 0.82 -18.34
CA LYS A 228 1.50 -0.45 -18.19
C LYS A 228 1.47 -0.88 -16.73
N SER A 229 2.61 -0.92 -16.05
CA SER A 229 2.71 -1.25 -14.63
C SER A 229 1.94 -0.27 -13.74
N LEU A 230 1.98 1.03 -14.06
CA LEU A 230 1.20 2.05 -13.36
C LEU A 230 -0.31 1.84 -13.54
N LYS A 231 -0.76 1.63 -14.78
CA LYS A 231 -2.17 1.33 -15.07
C LYS A 231 -2.65 0.10 -14.31
N GLN A 232 -1.85 -0.97 -14.29
CA GLN A 232 -2.22 -2.19 -13.60
C GLN A 232 -2.26 -2.02 -12.08
N SER A 233 -1.33 -1.25 -11.51
CA SER A 233 -1.35 -0.90 -10.07
C SER A 233 -2.63 -0.14 -9.71
N LEU A 234 -3.02 0.83 -10.55
CA LEU A 234 -4.28 1.56 -10.39
C LEU A 234 -5.51 0.64 -10.50
N LEU A 235 -5.51 -0.33 -11.42
CA LEU A 235 -6.61 -1.28 -11.53
C LEU A 235 -6.74 -2.13 -10.27
N GLN A 236 -5.63 -2.69 -9.75
CA GLN A 236 -5.65 -3.46 -8.51
C GLN A 236 -6.11 -2.62 -7.30
N MET A 237 -5.62 -1.38 -7.15
CA MET A 237 -6.04 -0.48 -6.06
C MET A 237 -7.51 -0.07 -6.17
N ASN A 238 -8.00 0.25 -7.38
CA ASN A 238 -9.42 0.58 -7.57
C ASN A 238 -10.31 -0.65 -7.33
N SER A 239 -9.91 -1.85 -7.75
CA SER A 239 -10.69 -3.06 -7.46
C SER A 239 -10.70 -3.39 -5.96
N TYR A 240 -9.62 -3.09 -5.23
CA TYR A 240 -9.62 -3.20 -3.78
C TYR A 240 -10.61 -2.21 -3.13
N LEU A 241 -10.63 -0.96 -3.58
CA LEU A 241 -11.61 0.04 -3.12
C LEU A 241 -13.06 -0.36 -3.46
N ASP A 242 -13.27 -0.94 -4.64
CA ASP A 242 -14.56 -1.41 -5.15
C ASP A 242 -15.13 -2.55 -4.31
N TYR A 243 -14.28 -3.52 -3.90
CA TYR A 243 -14.69 -4.62 -3.01
C TYR A 243 -15.39 -4.12 -1.74
N PHE A 244 -14.91 -3.01 -1.18
CA PHE A 244 -15.47 -2.40 0.03
C PHE A 244 -16.50 -1.30 -0.24
N ASN A 245 -16.80 -1.01 -1.51
CA ASN A 245 -17.68 0.07 -1.96
C ASN A 245 -17.29 1.45 -1.40
N MET A 246 -15.98 1.75 -1.32
CA MET A 246 -15.50 2.95 -0.61
C MET A 246 -15.83 4.27 -1.31
N ILE A 247 -16.17 4.26 -2.59
CA ILE A 247 -16.42 5.47 -3.39
C ILE A 247 -17.82 5.36 -4.03
N LEU A 248 -18.67 6.36 -3.79
CA LEU A 248 -20.08 6.44 -4.21
C LEU A 248 -20.32 7.26 -5.49
#